data_AF-A0A2G3Q1Q4-F1
#
_entry.id   AF-A0A2G3Q1Q4-F1
#
_cell.length_a   1.000
_cell.length_b   1.000
_cell.length_c   1.000
_cell.angle_alpha   90.00
_cell.angle_beta   90.00
_cell.angle_gamma   90.00
#
_symmetry.space_group_name_H-M   'P 1'
#
loop_
_entity.id
_entity.type
_entity.pdbx_description
1 polymer ?
#
loop_
_entity_poly.entity_id
_entity_poly.type
_entity_poly.pdbx_seq_one_letter_code
_entity_poly.pdbx_strand_id
1 'polypeptide(L)' 'MSKKYYCPTCNKEVEMIAACGASNYFCKHCKRLVSSKKVIKKEEKELKKE' A
#
# COMPACT_ATOMS: atom_id res chain seq x y z
N MET A 1 2.53 7.67 -12.09
CA MET A 1 2.78 7.65 -10.63
C MET A 1 2.10 6.44 -10.03
N SER A 2 2.86 5.40 -9.68
CA SER A 2 2.31 4.20 -9.02
C SER A 2 2.62 4.29 -7.53
N LYS A 3 1.65 4.76 -6.72
CA LYS A 3 1.81 4.74 -5.25
C LYS A 3 1.95 3.28 -4.80
N LYS A 4 3.14 2.92 -4.30
CA LYS A 4 3.43 1.57 -3.81
C LYS A 4 3.24 1.49 -2.31
N TYR A 5 2.54 0.43 -1.91
CA TYR A 5 2.16 0.18 -0.53
C TYR A 5 2.80 -1.12 -0.06
N TYR A 6 3.21 -1.19 1.19
CA TYR A 6 3.94 -2.33 1.74
C TYR A 6 3.33 -2.82 3.05
N CYS A 7 3.40 -4.13 3.27
CA CYS A 7 2.85 -4.78 4.45
C CYS A 7 3.73 -4.49 5.67
N PRO A 8 3.17 -4.08 6.82
CA PRO A 8 3.96 -3.78 8.02
C PRO A 8 4.55 -5.01 8.73
N THR A 9 4.20 -6.23 8.32
CA THR A 9 4.70 -7.46 8.97
C THR A 9 5.73 -8.20 8.13
N CYS A 10 5.57 -8.23 6.80
CA CYS A 10 6.51 -8.91 5.91
C CYS A 10 7.29 -7.95 5.01
N ASN A 11 6.99 -6.65 5.07
CA ASN A 11 7.60 -5.59 4.25
C ASN A 11 7.50 -5.82 2.74
N LYS A 12 6.59 -6.68 2.29
CA LYS A 12 6.32 -6.94 0.87
C LYS A 12 5.24 -6.03 0.33
N GLU A 13 5.26 -5.80 -0.98
CA GLU A 13 4.26 -4.99 -1.66
C GLU A 13 2.84 -5.57 -1.44
N VAL A 14 1.90 -4.67 -1.20
CA VAL A 14 0.47 -4.99 -1.05
C VAL A 14 -0.30 -4.35 -2.19
N GLU A 15 -1.37 -5.04 -2.59
CA GLU A 15 -2.23 -4.58 -3.67
C GLU A 15 -3.34 -3.71 -3.10
N MET A 16 -3.58 -2.55 -3.71
CA MET A 16 -4.75 -1.74 -3.38
C MET A 16 -5.98 -2.36 -4.02
N ILE A 17 -6.97 -2.70 -3.20
CA ILE A 17 -8.26 -3.24 -3.63
C ILE A 17 -9.32 -2.21 -3.31
N ALA A 18 -10.01 -1.69 -4.32
CA ALA A 18 -11.20 -0.86 -4.14
C ALA A 18 -12.44 -1.77 -4.09
N ALA A 19 -13.18 -1.75 -2.99
CA ALA A 19 -14.42 -2.50 -2.82
C ALA A 19 -15.47 -1.64 -2.10
N CYS A 20 -16.70 -1.63 -2.62
CA CYS A 20 -17.86 -0.94 -2.03
C CYS A 20 -17.57 0.53 -1.60
N GLY A 21 -16.82 1.28 -2.43
CA GLY A 21 -16.49 2.68 -2.17
C GLY A 21 -15.29 2.93 -1.23
N ALA A 22 -14.63 1.87 -0.74
CA ALA A 22 -13.44 1.98 0.11
C ALA A 22 -12.20 1.37 -0.55
N SER A 23 -11.03 1.96 -0.31
CA SER A 23 -9.73 1.41 -0.72
C SER A 23 -9.10 0.62 0.43
N ASN A 24 -9.09 -0.69 0.30
CA ASN A 24 -8.36 -1.60 1.17
C ASN A 24 -7.00 -1.98 0.57
N TYR A 25 -6.13 -2.57 1.39
CA TYR A 25 -4.85 -3.11 0.93
C TYR A 25 -4.80 -4.59 1.24
N PHE A 26 -4.39 -5.42 0.30
CA PHE A 26 -4.29 -6.86 0.50
C PHE A 26 -2.86 -7.34 0.28
N CYS A 27 -2.33 -8.02 1.28
CA CYS A 27 -1.00 -8.63 1.17
C CYS A 27 -1.14 -10.03 0.59
N LYS A 28 -0.70 -10.23 -0.67
CA LYS A 28 -0.70 -11.55 -1.34
C LYS A 28 0.19 -12.58 -0.64
N HIS A 29 1.22 -12.13 0.05
CA HIS A 29 2.16 -13.00 0.77
C HIS A 29 1.62 -13.50 2.10
N CYS A 30 1.01 -12.62 2.89
CA CYS A 30 0.38 -13.00 4.15
C CYS A 30 -1.09 -13.43 3.96
N LYS A 31 -1.61 -13.36 2.72
CA LYS A 31 -3.01 -13.60 2.35
C LYS A 31 -4.01 -12.92 3.31
N ARG A 32 -3.72 -11.67 3.67
CA ARG A 32 -4.51 -10.92 4.66
C ARG A 32 -4.76 -9.49 4.23
N LEU A 33 -5.88 -8.94 4.71
CA LEU A 33 -6.22 -7.54 4.56
C LEU A 33 -5.38 -6.69 5.52
N VAL A 34 -4.79 -5.64 4.97
CA VAL A 34 -4.00 -4.62 5.67
C VAL A 34 -4.80 -3.33 5.64
N SER A 35 -5.00 -2.73 6.81
CA SER A 35 -5.70 -1.45 6.92
C SER A 35 -4.86 -0.33 6.30
N SER A 36 -5.53 0.62 5.65
CA SER A 36 -4.95 1.84 5.07
C SER A 36 -4.16 2.70 6.07
N LYS A 37 -4.45 2.57 7.37
CA LYS A 37 -3.70 3.24 8.45
C LYS A 37 -2.41 2.53 8.85
N LYS A 38 -2.33 1.21 8.64
CA LYS A 38 -1.19 0.38 9.06
C LYS A 38 -0.21 0.07 7.91
N VAL A 39 -0.61 0.34 6.68
CA VAL A 39 0.20 0.08 5.49
C VAL A 39 1.36 1.07 5.40
N ILE A 40 2.54 0.57 5.02
CA ILE A 40 3.73 1.41 4.84
C ILE A 40 3.65 2.03 3.44
N LYS A 41 3.71 3.36 3.37
CA LYS A 41 3.75 4.11 2.12
C LYS A 41 5.20 4.43 1.79
N LYS A 42 5.75 3.88 0.71
CA LYS A 42 6.98 4.42 0.14
C LYS A 42 6.57 5.40 -0.94
N GLU A 43 6.53 6.67 -0.56
CA GLU A 43 6.44 7.75 -1.53
C GLU A 43 7.79 7.80 -2.25
N GLU A 44 7.80 7.43 -3.52
CA GLU A 44 8.94 7.68 -4.39
C GLU A 44 8.98 9.21 -4.53
N LYS A 45 9.86 9.86 -3.76
CA LYS A 45 10.22 11.26 -3.92
C LYS A 45 10.53 11.47 -5.40
N GLU A 46 9.72 12.26 -6.09
CA GLU A 46 10.11 13.20 -7.16
C GLU A 46 8.92 14.12 -7.46
N LEU A 47 8.83 15.23 -6.74
CA LEU A 47 8.52 16.56 -7.31
C LEU A 47 8.66 17.62 -6.21
N LYS A 48 9.89 18.10 -6.00
CA LYS A 48 10.26 19.51 -5.75
C LYS A 48 11.78 19.64 -5.95
N LYS A 49 12.21 19.33 -7.18
CA LYS A 49 13.08 20.21 -7.97
C LYS A 49 12.08 21.05 -8.78
N GLU A 50 12.05 22.37 -8.80
CA GLU A 50 12.98 23.46 -8.49
C GLU A 50 12.18 24.64 -7.91
#